data_AF-A0A5N6TM85-F1
#
_entry.id   AF-A0A5N6TM85-F1
#
_cell.length_a   1.000
_cell.length_b   1.000
_cell.length_c   1.000
_cell.angle_alpha   90.00
_cell.angle_beta   90.00
_cell.angle_gamma   90.00
#
_symmetry.space_group_name_H-M   'P 1'
#
loop_
_entity.id
_entity.type
_entity.pdbx_description
1 polymer ?
#
loop_
_entity_poly.entity_id
_entity_poly.type
_entity_poly.pdbx_seq_one_letter_code
_entity_poly.pdbx_strand_id
1 'polypeptide(L)' 'MKLLSAIVSIAFLPLVLGVPLRDAVLKSDTSCQVEGGDDIANLTCRNTCIRQGPGWSGGYCDEKQICHCTVGVSSV' A
#
# COMPACT_ATOMS: atom_id res chain seq x y z
N MET A 1 -56.68 11.81 32.24
CA MET A 1 -55.42 11.07 32.10
C MET A 1 -55.29 10.67 30.63
N LYS A 2 -54.48 11.38 29.83
CA LYS A 2 -54.28 11.10 28.41
C LYS A 2 -52.94 10.38 28.25
N LEU A 3 -53.02 9.16 27.73
CA LEU A 3 -51.90 8.25 27.51
C LEU A 3 -50.99 8.76 26.37
N LEU A 4 -49.69 8.66 26.64
CA LEU A 4 -48.61 8.14 25.78
C LEU A 4 -48.45 8.70 24.36
N SER A 5 -47.31 9.36 24.11
CA SER A 5 -46.45 8.99 22.97
C SER A 5 -45.06 9.60 23.16
N ALA A 6 -44.18 8.88 23.88
CA ALA A 6 -42.76 9.17 23.89
C ALA A 6 -42.13 8.47 22.68
N ILE A 7 -42.00 9.19 21.57
CA ILE A 7 -41.36 8.66 20.36
C ILE A 7 -39.85 8.73 20.56
N VAL A 8 -39.29 7.68 21.17
CA VAL A 8 -37.83 7.48 21.26
C VAL A 8 -37.32 7.19 19.86
N SER A 9 -36.85 8.23 19.17
CA SER A 9 -36.16 8.08 17.90
C SER A 9 -34.75 7.58 18.17
N ILE A 10 -34.58 6.25 18.21
CA ILE A 10 -33.25 5.63 18.18
C ILE A 10 -32.74 5.79 16.75
N ALA A 11 -31.94 6.83 16.53
CA ALA A 11 -31.16 6.97 15.31
C ALA A 11 -30.19 5.78 15.23
N PHE A 12 -30.46 4.86 14.32
CA PHE A 12 -29.51 3.82 13.94
C PHE A 12 -28.28 4.49 13.34
N LEU A 13 -27.22 4.67 14.14
CA LEU A 13 -25.89 4.95 13.58
C LEU A 13 -25.44 3.70 12.83
N PRO A 14 -25.10 3.77 11.53
CA PRO A 14 -24.35 2.70 10.92
C PRO A 14 -22.97 2.73 11.58
N LEU A 15 -22.68 1.70 12.39
CA LEU A 15 -21.33 1.32 12.74
C LEU A 15 -20.62 0.99 11.42
N VAL A 16 -20.00 2.01 10.81
CA VAL A 16 -19.02 1.81 9.74
C VAL A 16 -17.89 1.04 10.39
N LEU A 17 -17.94 -0.28 10.26
CA LEU A 17 -16.82 -1.17 10.51
C LEU A 17 -15.73 -0.74 9.54
N GLY A 18 -14.85 0.15 9.99
CA GLY A 18 -13.61 0.44 9.31
C GLY A 18 -12.82 -0.84 9.28
N VAL A 19 -12.93 -1.60 8.18
CA VAL A 19 -12.04 -2.71 7.91
C VAL A 19 -10.63 -2.12 7.97
N PRO A 20 -9.76 -2.57 8.90
CA PRO A 20 -8.43 -2.04 8.96
C PRO A 20 -7.76 -2.31 7.62
N LEU A 21 -7.33 -1.25 6.93
CA LEU A 21 -6.49 -1.29 5.71
C LEU A 21 -5.22 -2.15 5.88
N ARG A 22 -4.96 -2.68 7.08
CA ARG A 22 -3.83 -3.54 7.40
C ARG A 22 -3.76 -4.76 6.49
N ASP A 23 -4.88 -5.41 6.18
CA ASP A 23 -4.87 -6.59 5.30
C ASP A 23 -4.56 -6.26 3.83
N ALA A 24 -4.89 -5.04 3.36
CA ALA A 24 -4.49 -4.56 2.04
C ALA A 24 -3.01 -4.12 1.99
N VAL A 25 -2.46 -3.70 3.13
CA VAL A 25 -1.04 -3.32 3.28
C VAL A 25 -0.16 -4.56 3.48
N LEU A 26 -0.65 -5.64 4.09
CA LEU A 26 0.10 -6.90 4.24
C LEU A 26 0.24 -7.68 2.92
N LYS A 27 -0.65 -7.45 1.94
CA LYS A 27 -0.47 -7.98 0.58
C LYS A 27 0.62 -7.22 -0.22
N SER A 28 1.15 -6.11 0.31
CA SER A 28 2.26 -5.37 -0.28
C SER A 28 3.63 -5.71 0.30
N ASP A 29 3.74 -6.72 1.19
CA ASP A 29 5.01 -7.04 1.87
C ASP A 29 6.09 -7.63 0.97
N THR A 30 5.81 -7.83 -0.31
CA THR A 30 6.81 -8.18 -1.30
C THR A 30 6.64 -7.30 -2.53
N SER A 31 7.33 -6.15 -2.55
CA SER A 31 7.35 -5.22 -3.68
C SER A 31 7.75 -5.86 -5.03
N CYS A 32 8.23 -7.11 -4.99
CA CYS A 32 8.71 -7.89 -6.12
C CYS A 32 7.84 -9.12 -6.46
N GLN A 33 6.75 -9.41 -5.74
CA GLN A 33 5.79 -10.42 -6.20
C GLN A 33 4.92 -9.87 -7.34
N VAL A 34 5.47 -9.93 -8.56
CA VAL A 34 4.76 -9.61 -9.80
C VAL A 34 4.57 -10.86 -10.65
N GLU A 35 3.48 -10.90 -11.42
CA GLU A 35 3.28 -11.95 -12.42
C GLU A 35 4.39 -11.89 -13.47
N GLY A 36 5.05 -13.03 -13.71
CA GLY A 36 6.12 -13.18 -14.69
C GLY A 36 7.54 -13.27 -14.14
N GLY A 37 7.70 -13.38 -12.82
CA GLY A 37 8.94 -13.84 -12.17
C GLY A 37 9.97 -12.76 -11.88
N ASP A 38 11.12 -13.18 -11.38
CA ASP A 38 12.13 -12.31 -10.77
C ASP A 38 12.67 -11.24 -11.73
N ASP A 39 12.83 -11.55 -13.03
CA ASP A 39 13.32 -10.58 -14.02
C ASP A 39 12.35 -9.39 -14.19
N ILE A 40 11.05 -9.69 -14.26
CA ILE A 40 10.00 -8.67 -14.37
C ILE A 40 9.87 -7.91 -13.06
N ALA A 41 10.02 -8.59 -11.93
CA ALA A 41 10.04 -7.98 -10.61
C ALA A 41 11.18 -6.95 -10.51
N ASN A 42 12.37 -7.34 -10.93
CA ASN A 42 13.57 -6.51 -10.87
C ASN A 42 13.43 -5.28 -11.77
N LEU A 43 12.88 -5.46 -12.98
CA LEU A 43 12.60 -4.36 -13.90
C LEU A 43 11.55 -3.39 -13.33
N THR A 44 10.48 -3.91 -12.73
CA THR A 44 9.42 -3.12 -12.10
C THR A 44 9.95 -2.32 -10.91
N CYS A 45 10.75 -2.96 -10.05
CA CYS A 45 11.45 -2.32 -8.95
C CYS A 45 12.34 -1.18 -9.46
N ARG A 46 13.21 -1.46 -10.43
CA ARG A 46 14.10 -0.45 -11.04
C ARG A 46 13.34 0.78 -11.54
N ASN A 47 12.29 0.57 -12.33
CA ASN A 47 11.51 1.67 -12.90
C ASN A 47 10.76 2.46 -11.84
N THR A 48 10.24 1.79 -10.81
CA THR A 48 9.57 2.43 -9.67
C THR A 48 10.53 3.35 -8.92
N CYS A 49 11.76 2.90 -8.68
CA CYS A 49 12.79 3.70 -8.03
C CYS A 49 13.22 4.91 -8.86
N ILE A 50 13.42 4.75 -10.17
CA ILE A 50 13.75 5.87 -11.08
C ILE A 50 12.65 6.93 -11.07
N ARG A 51 11.38 6.51 -11.01
CA ARG A 51 10.22 7.41 -10.97
C ARG A 51 10.11 8.24 -9.70
N GLN A 52 10.85 7.91 -8.63
CA GLN A 52 10.88 8.73 -7.41
C GLN A 52 11.56 10.09 -7.64
N GLY A 53 12.42 10.20 -8.66
CA GLY A 53 12.98 11.47 -9.11
C GLY A 53 14.51 11.51 -9.10
N PRO A 54 15.09 12.73 -9.19
CA PRO A 54 16.53 12.92 -9.28
C PRO A 54 17.27 12.33 -8.08
N GLY A 55 18.41 11.68 -8.33
CA GLY A 55 19.23 11.01 -7.30
C GLY A 55 19.02 9.50 -7.23
N TRP A 56 17.91 8.97 -7.74
CA TRP A 56 17.68 7.53 -7.86
C TRP A 56 18.22 7.00 -9.21
N SER A 57 19.01 5.94 -9.16
CA SER A 57 19.61 5.30 -10.36
C SER A 57 18.89 4.02 -10.78
N GLY A 58 18.07 3.46 -9.90
CA GLY A 58 17.40 2.18 -10.13
C GLY A 58 17.03 1.49 -8.83
N GLY A 59 16.93 0.17 -8.89
CA GLY A 59 16.67 -0.67 -7.74
C GLY A 59 16.70 -2.14 -8.15
N TYR A 60 16.73 -3.02 -7.14
CA TYR A 60 16.69 -4.47 -7.35
C TYR A 60 15.85 -5.20 -6.30
N CYS A 61 15.38 -6.39 -6.65
CA CYS A 61 14.67 -7.28 -5.74
C CYS A 61 15.64 -8.20 -4.99
N ASP A 62 15.47 -8.34 -3.68
CA ASP A 62 16.19 -9.34 -2.89
C ASP A 62 15.46 -10.70 -2.84
N GLU A 63 16.09 -11.69 -2.21
CA GLU A 63 15.53 -13.04 -2.03
C GLU A 63 14.23 -13.06 -1.22
N LYS A 64 13.98 -12.01 -0.42
CA LYS A 64 12.75 -11.83 0.35
C LYS A 64 11.68 -11.09 -0.45
N GLN A 65 11.93 -10.86 -1.74
CA GLN A 65 11.05 -10.16 -2.67
C GLN A 65 10.77 -8.71 -2.23
N ILE A 66 11.76 -8.08 -1.58
CA ILE A 66 11.74 -6.67 -1.20
C ILE A 66 12.53 -5.88 -2.25
N CYS A 67 11.95 -4.77 -2.71
CA CYS A 67 12.59 -3.86 -3.66
C CYS A 67 13.52 -2.87 -2.92
N HIS A 68 14.80 -2.89 -3.28
CA HIS A 68 15.84 -2.01 -2.78
C HIS A 68 16.20 -0.97 -3.82
N CYS A 69 15.86 0.29 -3.58
CA CYS A 69 16.22 1.38 -4.49
C CYS A 69 17.68 1.80 -4.31
N THR A 70 18.37 2.05 -5.42
CA THR A 70 19.76 2.52 -5.45
C THR A 70 19.82 3.99 -5.81
N VAL A 71 20.70 4.73 -5.15
CA VAL A 71 21.02 6.10 -5.52
C VAL A 71 22.16 6.12 -6.54
N GLY A 72 22.10 7.04 -7.49
CA GLY A 72 23.25 7.36 -8.33
C GLY A 72 24.12 8.36 -7.60
N VAL A 73 25.42 8.13 -7.52
CA VAL A 73 26.35 9.24 -7.21
C VAL A 73 26.32 10.19 -8.40
N SER A 74 25.41 11.16 -8.37
CA SER A 74 25.54 12.34 -9.20
C SER A 74 26.85 12.99 -8.79
N SER A 75 27.90 12.76 -9.58
CA SER A 75 29.16 13.46 -9.45
C SER A 75 28.87 14.90 -9.85
N VAL A 76 28.50 15.71 -8.86
CA VAL A 76 28.46 17.17 -8.96
C VAL A 76 29.80 17.71 -8.46
#